data_AF-A0A975Y1F2-F1
#
_entry.id   AF-A0A975Y1F2-F1
#
_cell.length_a   1.000
_cell.length_b   1.000
_cell.length_c   1.000
_cell.angle_alpha   90.00
_cell.angle_beta   90.00
_cell.angle_gamma   90.00
#
_symmetry.space_group_name_H-M   'P 1'
#
loop_
_entity.id
_entity.type
_entity.pdbx_description
1 polymer ?
#
loop_
_entity_poly.entity_id
_entity_poly.type
_entity_poly.pdbx_seq_one_letter_code
_entity_poly.pdbx_strand_id
1 'polypeptide(L)'
;MPSYDFEVDLESLARAAQGAADTIQLFKDKDVEDLVPGEGDLGSDVVWEAVDEFKDRWERGTKDMAEDIEEVSGRLGKVAMNYGEFDKSGSDLFTSVADTARGVHLLDGGHA
;
A
#
# COMPACT_ATOMS: atom_id res chain seq x y z
N MET A 1 -18.18 28.29 -5.77
CA MET A 1 -17.53 27.34 -4.84
C MET A 1 -16.51 26.58 -5.68
N PRO A 2 -15.24 26.50 -5.27
CA PRO A 2 -14.32 25.57 -5.90
C PRO A 2 -14.89 24.16 -5.68
N SER A 3 -15.14 23.39 -6.74
CA SER A 3 -15.36 21.96 -6.58
C SER A 3 -14.00 21.37 -6.27
N TYR A 4 -13.83 20.90 -5.04
CA TYR A 4 -12.74 19.98 -4.75
C TYR A 4 -13.14 18.67 -5.43
N ASP A 5 -12.78 18.52 -6.71
CA ASP A 5 -12.79 17.21 -7.35
C ASP A 5 -11.71 16.40 -6.62
N PHE A 6 -12.16 15.53 -5.74
CA PHE A 6 -11.29 14.62 -5.01
C PHE A 6 -11.02 13.44 -5.94
N GLU A 7 -9.95 13.53 -6.72
CA GLU A 7 -9.48 12.43 -7.56
C GLU A 7 -8.47 11.61 -6.78
N VAL A 8 -8.81 10.34 -6.54
CA VAL A 8 -7.90 9.38 -5.92
C VAL A 8 -7.08 8.72 -7.01
N ASP A 9 -5.77 8.97 -7.02
CA ASP A 9 -4.85 8.23 -7.86
C ASP A 9 -4.67 6.81 -7.31
N LEU A 10 -5.52 5.91 -7.81
CA LEU A 10 -5.51 4.49 -7.48
C LEU A 10 -4.19 3.81 -7.85
N GLU A 11 -3.53 4.25 -8.93
CA GLU A 11 -2.26 3.70 -9.36
C GLU A 11 -1.16 4.07 -8.35
N SER A 12 -1.11 5.33 -7.91
CA SER A 12 -0.18 5.77 -6.88
C SER A 12 -0.41 5.06 -5.54
N LEU A 13 -1.67 4.84 -5.13
CA LEU A 13 -1.97 4.07 -3.92
C LEU A 13 -1.52 2.61 -4.03
N ALA A 14 -1.76 1.96 -5.17
CA ALA A 14 -1.32 0.59 -5.40
C ALA A 14 0.21 0.47 -5.39
N ARG A 15 0.91 1.41 -6.04
CA ARG A 15 2.39 1.48 -6.02
C ARG A 15 2.94 1.69 -4.62
N ALA A 16 2.31 2.55 -3.82
CA ALA A 16 2.72 2.77 -2.43
C ALA A 16 2.53 1.51 -1.57
N ALA A 17 1.41 0.79 -1.73
CA ALA A 17 1.17 -0.47 -1.05
C ALA A 17 2.21 -1.55 -1.43
N GLN A 18 2.57 -1.63 -2.72
CA GLN A 18 3.60 -2.54 -3.21
C GLN A 18 4.98 -2.19 -2.65
N GLY A 19 5.39 -0.92 -2.72
CA GLY A 19 6.70 -0.49 -2.20
C GLY A 19 6.86 -0.72 -0.69
N ALA A 20 5.77 -0.57 0.08
CA ALA A 20 5.71 -0.94 1.48
C ALA A 20 5.94 -2.44 1.70
N ALA A 21 5.28 -3.30 0.91
CA ALA A 21 5.46 -4.75 0.97
C ALA A 21 6.89 -5.18 0.59
N ASP A 22 7.46 -4.59 -0.46
CA ASP A 22 8.84 -4.86 -0.90
C ASP A 22 9.86 -4.47 0.18
N THR A 23 9.63 -3.35 0.88
CA THR A 23 10.48 -2.88 1.97
C THR A 23 10.46 -3.86 3.15
N ILE A 24 9.29 -4.38 3.52
CA ILE A 24 9.17 -5.42 4.55
C ILE A 24 9.94 -6.67 4.16
N GLN A 25 9.85 -7.09 2.89
CA GLN A 25 10.57 -8.27 2.42
C GLN A 25 12.09 -8.07 2.49
N LEU A 26 12.58 -6.88 2.15
CA LEU A 26 14.00 -6.55 2.26
C LEU A 26 14.52 -6.68 3.70
N PHE A 27 13.75 -6.22 4.69
CA PHE A 27 14.10 -6.38 6.11
C PHE A 27 14.08 -7.84 6.57
N LYS A 28 13.18 -8.66 6.03
CA LYS A 28 13.13 -10.11 6.33
C LYS A 28 14.29 -10.88 5.70
N ASP A 29 14.78 -10.42 4.54
CA ASP A 29 15.84 -11.10 3.79
C ASP A 29 17.26 -10.71 4.25
N LYS A 30 17.40 -9.64 5.05
CA LYS A 30 18.68 -9.10 5.51
C LYS A 30 18.73 -9.10 7.03
N ASP A 31 19.32 -10.14 7.58
CA ASP A 31 19.57 -10.25 9.02
C ASP A 31 20.66 -9.25 9.44
N VAL A 32 20.48 -8.61 10.59
CA VAL A 32 21.51 -7.74 11.18
C VAL A 32 22.74 -8.55 11.58
N GLU A 33 22.54 -9.82 11.95
CA GLU A 33 23.59 -10.80 12.25
C GLU A 33 24.57 -10.98 11.08
N ASP A 34 24.09 -10.86 9.84
CA ASP A 34 24.93 -10.98 8.64
C ASP A 34 25.77 -9.71 8.36
N LEU A 35 25.45 -8.59 9.02
CA LEU A 35 26.02 -7.28 8.74
C LEU A 35 27.00 -6.80 9.83
N VAL A 36 27.05 -7.50 10.96
CA VAL A 36 27.86 -7.13 12.12
C VAL A 36 28.79 -8.27 12.54
N PRO A 37 29.96 -7.95 13.13
CA PRO A 37 30.87 -8.96 13.65
C PRO A 37 30.25 -9.75 14.80
N GLY A 38 30.62 -11.02 14.91
CA GLY A 38 30.28 -11.85 16.07
C GLY A 38 31.23 -11.60 17.25
N GLU A 39 30.88 -12.14 18.42
CA GLU A 39 31.69 -12.00 19.66
C GLU A 39 33.16 -12.38 19.44
N GLY A 40 33.41 -13.51 18.78
CA GLY A 40 34.77 -14.01 18.51
C GLY A 40 35.59 -13.14 17.54
N ASP A 41 34.93 -12.30 16.75
CA ASP A 41 35.60 -11.33 15.87
C ASP A 41 36.02 -10.06 16.63
N LEU A 42 35.44 -9.85 17.82
CA LEU A 42 35.67 -8.70 18.66
C LEU A 42 36.58 -9.08 19.83
N GLY A 43 37.79 -8.50 19.86
CA GLY A 43 38.75 -8.72 20.96
C GLY A 43 38.43 -7.96 22.26
N SER A 44 37.18 -7.52 22.47
CA SER A 44 36.79 -6.68 23.61
C SER A 44 35.34 -6.91 24.02
N ASP A 45 35.14 -7.35 25.26
CA ASP A 45 33.81 -7.60 25.85
C ASP A 45 32.92 -6.36 25.85
N VAL A 46 33.49 -5.19 26.15
CA VAL A 46 32.73 -3.91 26.15
C VAL A 46 32.23 -3.56 24.74
N VAL A 47 33.05 -3.83 23.71
CA VAL A 47 32.64 -3.60 22.32
C VAL A 47 31.60 -4.64 21.90
N TRP A 48 31.76 -5.88 22.33
CA TRP A 48 30.76 -6.93 22.10
C TRP A 48 29.42 -6.58 22.74
N GLU A 49 29.38 -6.19 24.02
CA GLU A 49 28.14 -5.77 24.69
C GLU A 49 27.43 -4.64 23.95
N ALA A 50 28.18 -3.67 23.41
CA ALA A 50 27.61 -2.59 22.62
C ALA A 50 27.05 -3.06 21.26
N VAL A 51 27.73 -4.00 20.60
CA VAL A 51 27.27 -4.60 19.34
C VAL A 51 26.04 -5.47 19.56
N ASP A 52 26.05 -6.30 20.62
CA ASP A 52 24.93 -7.13 21.02
C ASP A 52 23.69 -6.28 21.33
N GLU A 53 23.84 -5.22 22.12
CA GLU A 53 22.75 -4.30 22.43
C GLU A 53 22.23 -3.56 21.17
N PHE A 54 23.12 -3.24 20.22
CA PHE A 54 22.73 -2.65 18.94
C PHE A 54 21.87 -3.63 18.12
N LYS A 55 22.29 -4.90 18.01
CA LYS A 55 21.56 -5.95 17.29
C LYS A 55 20.16 -6.14 17.86
N ASP A 56 20.07 -6.28 19.18
CA ASP A 56 18.81 -6.41 19.92
C ASP A 56 17.84 -5.25 19.68
N ARG A 57 18.36 -4.02 19.61
CA ARG A 57 17.55 -2.83 19.31
C ARG A 57 17.18 -2.76 17.84
N TRP A 58 18.08 -3.14 16.95
CA TRP A 58 17.84 -3.17 15.53
C TRP A 58 16.73 -4.15 15.18
N GLU A 59 16.79 -5.40 15.67
CA GLU A 59 15.76 -6.41 15.43
C GLU A 59 14.39 -5.95 15.91
N ARG A 60 14.32 -5.43 17.15
CA ARG A 60 13.05 -4.92 17.68
C ARG A 60 12.52 -3.74 16.87
N GLY A 61 13.36 -2.74 16.60
CA GLY A 61 12.95 -1.54 15.87
C GLY A 61 12.55 -1.82 14.42
N THR A 62 13.27 -2.70 13.74
CA THR A 62 12.93 -3.10 12.36
C THR A 62 11.68 -3.96 12.30
N LYS A 63 11.45 -4.83 13.28
CA LYS A 63 10.21 -5.60 13.41
C LYS A 63 9.00 -4.69 13.64
N ASP A 64 9.07 -3.77 14.62
CA ASP A 64 7.97 -2.84 14.92
C ASP A 64 7.63 -1.99 13.68
N MET A 65 8.66 -1.47 13.00
CA MET A 65 8.48 -0.71 11.75
C MET A 65 7.89 -1.55 10.62
N ALA A 66 8.26 -2.83 10.50
CA ALA A 66 7.69 -3.73 9.50
C ALA A 66 6.20 -4.00 9.76
N GLU A 67 5.81 -4.20 11.03
CA GLU A 67 4.41 -4.34 11.43
C GLU A 67 3.58 -3.08 11.09
N ASP A 68 4.12 -1.89 11.40
CA ASP A 68 3.47 -0.62 11.08
C ASP A 68 3.29 -0.43 9.55
N ILE A 69 4.33 -0.73 8.77
CA ILE A 69 4.30 -0.60 7.31
C ILE A 69 3.35 -1.64 6.67
N GLU A 70 3.23 -2.82 7.27
CA GLU A 70 2.28 -3.85 6.83
C GLU A 70 0.84 -3.35 7.01
N GLU A 71 0.55 -2.73 8.16
CA GLU A 71 -0.74 -2.11 8.40
C GLU A 71 -1.02 -0.96 7.41
N VAL A 72 -0.05 -0.09 7.17
CA VAL A 72 -0.18 1.00 6.19
C VAL A 72 -0.47 0.46 4.80
N SER A 73 0.29 -0.54 4.34
CA SER A 73 0.07 -1.18 3.04
C SER A 73 -1.34 -1.78 2.94
N GLY A 74 -1.79 -2.51 3.95
CA GLY A 74 -3.14 -3.08 4.00
C GLY A 74 -4.24 -2.02 3.98
N ARG A 75 -4.04 -0.89 4.67
CA ARG A 75 -4.98 0.24 4.66
C ARG A 75 -5.01 0.93 3.29
N LEU A 76 -3.87 1.16 2.66
CA LEU A 76 -3.79 1.73 1.31
C LEU A 76 -4.49 0.84 0.28
N GLY A 77 -4.28 -0.48 0.34
CA GLY A 77 -4.97 -1.45 -0.51
C GLY A 77 -6.48 -1.41 -0.35
N LYS A 78 -6.98 -1.34 0.89
CA LYS A 78 -8.43 -1.20 1.16
C LYS A 78 -9.01 0.10 0.59
N VAL A 79 -8.30 1.22 0.74
CA VAL A 79 -8.73 2.50 0.17
C VAL A 79 -8.80 2.40 -1.36
N ALA A 80 -7.77 1.84 -1.99
CA ALA A 80 -7.75 1.67 -3.44
C ALA A 80 -8.90 0.77 -3.94
N MET A 81 -9.18 -0.34 -3.25
CA MET A 81 -10.30 -1.21 -3.58
C MET A 81 -11.65 -0.48 -3.45
N ASN A 82 -11.88 0.21 -2.33
CA ASN A 82 -13.14 0.92 -2.10
C ASN A 82 -13.41 1.99 -3.17
N TYR A 83 -12.39 2.75 -3.56
CA TYR A 83 -12.53 3.75 -4.62
C TYR A 83 -12.73 3.10 -5.99
N GLY A 84 -12.04 2.00 -6.29
CA GLY A 84 -12.24 1.23 -7.52
C GLY A 84 -13.65 0.64 -7.64
N GLU A 85 -14.21 0.13 -6.54
CA GLU A 85 -15.59 -0.38 -6.49
C GLU A 85 -16.62 0.74 -6.68
N PHE A 86 -16.37 1.90 -6.07
CA PHE A 86 -17.22 3.08 -6.22
C PHE A 86 -17.23 3.58 -7.67
N ASP A 87 -16.05 3.72 -8.29
CA ASP A 87 -15.92 4.18 -9.68
C ASP A 87 -16.61 3.21 -10.65
N LYS A 88 -16.39 1.90 -10.46
CA LYS A 88 -17.08 0.85 -11.23
C LYS A 88 -18.59 0.95 -11.11
N SER A 89 -19.10 1.09 -9.89
CA SER A 89 -20.56 1.20 -9.65
C SER A 89 -21.16 2.45 -10.30
N GLY A 90 -20.44 3.57 -10.25
CA GLY A 90 -20.84 4.80 -10.93
C GLY A 90 -20.87 4.64 -12.45
N SER A 91 -19.83 4.05 -13.03
CA SER A 91 -19.73 3.78 -14.47
C SER A 91 -20.85 2.83 -14.97
N ASP A 92 -21.13 1.77 -14.21
CA ASP A 92 -22.21 0.82 -14.51
C ASP A 92 -23.59 1.54 -14.48
N LEU A 93 -23.81 2.42 -13.50
CA LEU A 93 -25.03 3.24 -13.40
C LEU A 93 -25.17 4.19 -14.59
N PHE A 94 -24.12 4.94 -14.93
CA PHE A 94 -24.15 5.88 -16.06
C PHE A 94 -24.40 5.17 -17.39
N THR A 95 -23.80 3.99 -17.58
CA THR A 95 -24.04 3.15 -18.75
C THR A 95 -25.52 2.75 -18.85
N SER A 96 -26.11 2.29 -17.74
CA SER A 96 -27.53 1.94 -17.66
C SER A 96 -28.45 3.12 -17.99
N VAL A 97 -28.15 4.32 -17.46
CA VAL A 97 -28.92 5.54 -17.76
C VAL A 97 -28.79 5.91 -19.24
N ALA A 98 -27.58 5.83 -19.81
CA ALA A 98 -27.34 6.13 -21.22
C ALA A 98 -28.10 5.16 -22.14
N ASP A 99 -28.11 3.87 -21.82
CA ASP A 99 -28.84 2.87 -22.59
C ASP A 99 -30.35 3.06 -22.49
N THR A 100 -30.86 3.41 -21.31
CA THR A 100 -32.26 3.77 -21.11
C THR A 100 -32.64 4.99 -21.95
N ALA A 101 -31.83 6.05 -21.91
CA ALA A 101 -32.07 7.28 -22.69
C ALA A 101 -32.05 7.03 -24.20
N ARG A 102 -31.13 6.19 -24.70
CA ARG A 102 -31.10 5.75 -26.10
C ARG A 102 -32.36 4.96 -26.46
N GLY A 103 -32.82 4.06 -25.59
CA GLY A 103 -34.05 3.30 -25.78
C GLY A 103 -35.28 4.20 -25.91
N VAL A 104 -35.41 5.22 -25.05
CA VAL A 104 -36.50 6.20 -25.12
C VAL A 104 -36.44 7.00 -26.43
N HIS A 105 -35.25 7.46 -26.84
CA HIS A 105 -35.10 8.23 -28.08
C HIS A 105 -35.49 7.43 -29.34
N LEU A 106 -35.19 6.13 -29.38
CA LEU A 106 -35.57 5.25 -30.50
C LEU A 106 -37.08 4.99 -30.57
N LEU A 107 -37.78 4.99 -29.42
CA LEU A 107 -39.23 4.86 -29.37
C LEU A 107 -39.94 6.16 -29.81
N ASP A 108 -39.36 7.32 -29.53
CA ASP A 108 -39.92 8.64 -29.89
C ASP A 108 -39.66 9.00 -31.38
N GLY A 109 -38.57 8.48 -31.97
CA GLY A 109 -38.23 8.66 -33.39
C GLY A 109 -38.95 7.73 -34.37
N GLY A 110 -39.78 6.80 -33.90
CA GLY A 110 -40.55 5.85 -34.72
C GLY A 110 -41.83 6.42 -35.36
N HIS A 111 -42.10 7.71 -35.17
CA HIS A 111 -43.23 8.44 -35.74
C HIS A 111 -42.76 9.62 -36.59
N ALA A 112 -42.13 9.34 -37.72
CA ALA A 112 -41.95 10.30 -38.82
C ALA A 112 -42.18 9.60 -40.16
#